data_AF-A0A961NKB6-F1
#
_entry.id   AF-A0A961NKB6-F1
#
_cell.length_a   1.000
_cell.length_b   1.000
_cell.length_c   1.000
_cell.angle_alpha   90.00
_cell.angle_beta   90.00
_cell.angle_gamma   90.00
#
_symmetry.space_group_name_H-M   'P 1'
#
loop_
_entity.id
_entity.type
_entity.pdbx_description
1 polymer ?
#
loop_
_entity_poly.entity_id
_entity_poly.type
_entity_poly.pdbx_seq_one_letter_code
_entity_poly.pdbx_strand_id
1 'polypeptide(L)'
;VMYQANQELNLAREAQVNFKRQVQEWKNILLRGQDRADREKYTAQFDERARDVDQNLTDLATVLVKDSDEQKRVQAIHLHLIGLLAQYRRAMINYDSNDPASIFRVDRAVRGIDRQPTEELDQLAADFQKDMQDTLDKLKLDMYLSFGIIAFLSVGGILLLNIPIIRNITRGLQNTLAHQTQLMEGDLQPRSSARVKEFRIIETNLNQLGTNLQELVTSLKQAQAQINDAARQLRDGVSDVFELNQSQSAVMEETSAAIEQLSASTRSIAEAAANQRQSVQKSIQSVQKIDLDQHDLETLQE
;
A
#
# COMPACT_ATOMS: atom_id res chain seq x y z
N VAL A 1 -5.89 -40.81 -13.17
CA VAL A 1 -6.28 -41.42 -11.89
C VAL A 1 -7.79 -41.54 -11.76
N MET A 2 -8.56 -40.47 -11.52
CA MET A 2 -10.03 -40.56 -11.34
C MET A 2 -10.79 -41.19 -12.52
N TYR A 3 -10.42 -40.85 -13.76
CA TYR A 3 -11.02 -41.45 -14.95
C TYR A 3 -10.79 -42.97 -15.00
N GLN A 4 -9.56 -43.39 -14.72
CA GLN A 4 -9.16 -44.81 -14.74
C GLN A 4 -9.86 -45.61 -13.63
N ALA A 5 -9.85 -45.11 -12.40
CA ALA A 5 -10.57 -45.74 -11.29
C ALA A 5 -12.08 -45.88 -11.59
N ASN A 6 -12.66 -44.93 -12.35
CA ASN A 6 -14.09 -44.95 -12.67
C ASN A 6 -14.38 -46.01 -13.73
N GLN A 7 -13.50 -46.11 -14.72
CA GLN A 7 -13.53 -47.15 -15.73
C GLN A 7 -13.40 -48.55 -15.10
N GLU A 8 -12.43 -48.75 -14.20
CA GLU A 8 -12.23 -50.02 -13.49
C GLU A 8 -13.48 -50.44 -12.70
N LEU A 9 -14.06 -49.51 -11.91
CA LEU A 9 -15.28 -49.75 -11.16
C LEU A 9 -16.49 -50.08 -12.07
N ASN A 10 -16.65 -49.34 -13.18
CA ASN A 10 -17.76 -49.56 -14.09
C ASN A 10 -17.67 -50.95 -14.74
N LEU A 11 -16.49 -51.33 -15.25
CA LEU A 11 -16.28 -52.65 -15.86
C LEU A 11 -16.52 -53.79 -14.86
N ALA A 12 -16.03 -53.65 -13.62
CA ALA A 12 -16.28 -54.63 -12.56
C ALA A 12 -17.77 -54.77 -12.22
N ARG A 13 -18.51 -53.65 -12.12
CA ARG A 13 -19.96 -53.64 -11.87
C ARG A 13 -20.75 -54.18 -13.05
N GLU A 14 -20.35 -53.87 -14.28
CA GLU A 14 -21.00 -54.39 -15.48
C GLU A 14 -20.82 -55.91 -15.57
N ALA A 15 -19.62 -56.44 -15.31
CA ALA A 15 -19.40 -57.88 -15.20
C ALA A 15 -20.28 -58.52 -14.11
N GLN A 16 -20.32 -57.91 -12.92
CA GLN A 16 -21.17 -58.35 -11.80
C GLN A 16 -22.66 -58.40 -12.18
N VAL A 17 -23.19 -57.34 -12.78
CA VAL A 17 -24.59 -57.24 -13.17
C VAL A 17 -24.93 -58.20 -14.30
N ASN A 18 -24.07 -58.30 -15.32
CA ASN A 18 -24.27 -59.21 -16.44
C ASN A 18 -24.21 -60.67 -16.00
N PHE A 19 -23.34 -61.03 -15.06
CA PHE A 19 -23.30 -62.37 -14.48
C PHE A 19 -24.56 -62.69 -13.69
N LYS A 20 -25.03 -61.76 -12.84
CA LYS A 20 -26.30 -61.94 -12.13
C LYS A 20 -27.47 -62.12 -13.10
N ARG A 21 -27.51 -61.37 -14.20
CA ARG A 21 -28.51 -61.55 -15.27
C ARG A 21 -28.37 -62.89 -15.98
N GLN A 22 -27.15 -63.33 -16.31
CA GLN A 22 -26.87 -64.63 -16.90
C GLN A 22 -27.47 -65.76 -16.05
N VAL A 23 -27.27 -65.74 -14.73
CA VAL A 23 -27.86 -66.72 -13.80
C VAL A 23 -29.39 -66.63 -13.76
N GLN A 24 -29.98 -65.46 -13.97
CA GLN A 24 -31.44 -65.34 -14.12
C GLN A 24 -31.93 -65.94 -15.44
N GLU A 25 -31.22 -65.72 -16.55
CA GLU A 25 -31.59 -66.32 -17.83
C GLU A 25 -31.47 -67.84 -17.79
N TRP A 26 -30.47 -68.37 -17.08
CA TRP A 26 -30.38 -69.80 -16.77
C TRP A 26 -31.67 -70.33 -16.12
N LYS A 27 -32.16 -69.64 -15.09
CA LYS A 27 -33.42 -70.02 -14.41
C LYS A 27 -34.62 -69.89 -15.35
N ASN A 28 -34.64 -68.88 -16.22
CA ASN A 28 -35.70 -68.70 -17.21
C ASN A 28 -35.74 -69.86 -18.22
N ILE A 29 -34.58 -70.36 -18.66
CA ILE A 29 -34.49 -71.56 -19.52
C ILE A 29 -35.14 -72.75 -18.82
N LEU A 30 -34.81 -73.00 -17.55
CA LEU A 30 -35.33 -74.16 -16.80
C LEU A 30 -36.84 -74.05 -16.52
N LEU A 31 -37.34 -72.85 -16.25
CA LEU A 31 -38.75 -72.64 -15.85
C LEU A 31 -39.70 -72.47 -17.04
N ARG A 32 -39.25 -71.84 -18.13
CA ARG A 32 -40.09 -71.48 -19.28
C ARG A 32 -39.69 -72.17 -20.57
N GLY A 33 -38.53 -72.82 -20.61
CA GLY A 33 -38.03 -73.48 -21.80
C GLY A 33 -38.76 -74.76 -22.18
N GLN A 34 -39.96 -75.05 -21.67
CA GLN A 34 -40.81 -76.09 -22.27
C GLN A 34 -41.27 -75.62 -23.66
N ASP A 35 -41.65 -74.35 -23.78
CA ASP A 35 -41.91 -73.69 -25.06
C ASP A 35 -40.60 -73.50 -25.84
N ARG A 36 -40.66 -73.75 -27.15
CA ARG A 36 -39.49 -73.67 -28.02
C ARG A 36 -38.99 -72.24 -28.21
N ALA A 37 -39.90 -71.27 -28.39
CA ALA A 37 -39.53 -69.88 -28.62
C ALA A 37 -38.91 -69.26 -27.36
N ASP A 38 -39.49 -69.53 -26.18
CA ASP A 38 -38.93 -69.08 -24.91
C ASP A 38 -37.54 -69.69 -24.66
N ARG A 39 -37.35 -70.98 -24.94
CA ARG A 39 -36.05 -71.64 -24.78
C ARG A 39 -34.99 -71.02 -25.68
N GLU A 40 -35.29 -70.83 -26.96
CA GLU A 40 -34.35 -70.21 -27.92
C GLU A 40 -34.00 -68.79 -27.47
N LYS A 41 -35.00 -68.01 -27.04
CA LYS A 41 -34.81 -66.64 -26.52
C LYS A 41 -33.92 -66.60 -25.28
N TYR A 42 -34.25 -67.34 -24.23
CA TYR A 42 -33.49 -67.29 -22.98
C TYR A 42 -32.10 -67.93 -23.12
N THR A 43 -31.93 -68.92 -24.00
CA THR A 43 -30.61 -69.48 -24.34
C THR A 43 -29.74 -68.42 -25.03
N ALA A 44 -30.30 -67.70 -26.01
CA ALA A 44 -29.58 -66.62 -26.68
C ALA A 44 -29.17 -65.51 -25.70
N GLN A 45 -30.06 -65.11 -24.79
CA GLN A 45 -29.76 -64.11 -23.76
C GLN A 45 -28.72 -64.62 -22.75
N PHE A 46 -28.76 -65.90 -22.37
CA PHE A 46 -27.74 -66.51 -21.51
C PHE A 46 -26.35 -66.45 -22.14
N ASP A 47 -26.22 -66.83 -23.42
CA ASP A 47 -24.94 -66.77 -24.15
C ASP A 47 -24.49 -65.33 -24.43
N GLU A 48 -25.43 -64.39 -24.66
CA GLU A 48 -25.14 -62.96 -24.77
C GLU A 48 -24.52 -62.43 -23.48
N ARG A 49 -25.15 -62.68 -22.32
CA ARG A 49 -24.60 -62.24 -21.03
C ARG A 49 -23.26 -62.89 -20.71
N ALA A 50 -23.05 -64.14 -21.14
CA ALA A 50 -21.75 -64.79 -21.02
C ALA A 50 -20.65 -64.03 -21.78
N ARG A 51 -20.95 -63.59 -23.01
CA ARG A 51 -20.03 -62.77 -23.82
C ARG A 51 -19.81 -61.39 -23.19
N ASP A 52 -20.86 -60.76 -22.67
CA ASP A 52 -20.73 -59.46 -21.99
C ASP A 52 -19.82 -59.57 -20.76
N VAL A 53 -19.95 -60.62 -19.95
CA VAL A 53 -19.08 -60.86 -18.78
C VAL A 53 -17.63 -61.08 -19.20
N ASP A 54 -17.41 -61.91 -20.23
CA ASP A 54 -16.09 -62.19 -20.79
C ASP A 54 -15.39 -60.93 -21.31
N GLN A 55 -16.12 -60.10 -22.05
CA GLN A 55 -15.63 -58.82 -22.57
C GLN A 55 -15.29 -57.85 -21.43
N ASN A 56 -16.20 -57.68 -20.45
CA ASN A 56 -15.98 -56.76 -19.34
C ASN A 56 -14.74 -57.15 -18.50
N LEU A 57 -14.52 -58.44 -18.25
CA LEU A 57 -13.34 -58.89 -17.50
C LEU A 57 -12.04 -58.80 -18.31
N THR A 58 -12.11 -59.00 -19.62
CA THR A 58 -10.98 -58.79 -20.54
C THR A 58 -10.56 -57.32 -20.59
N ASP A 59 -11.53 -56.43 -20.73
CA ASP A 59 -11.30 -54.98 -20.76
C ASP A 59 -10.79 -54.50 -19.39
N LEU A 60 -11.37 -55.00 -18.30
CA LEU A 60 -10.89 -54.70 -16.94
C LEU A 60 -9.44 -55.12 -16.76
N ALA A 61 -9.08 -56.35 -17.16
CA ALA A 61 -7.70 -56.82 -17.09
C ALA A 61 -6.74 -55.97 -17.95
N THR A 62 -7.23 -55.34 -19.02
CA THR A 62 -6.42 -54.48 -19.91
C THR A 62 -6.18 -53.09 -19.32
N VAL A 63 -7.17 -52.54 -18.61
CA VAL A 63 -7.07 -51.21 -17.97
C VAL A 63 -6.23 -51.25 -16.69
N LEU A 64 -6.20 -52.40 -16.01
CA LEU A 64 -5.41 -52.59 -14.80
C LEU A 64 -3.91 -52.54 -15.07
N VAL A 65 -3.16 -52.16 -14.04
CA VAL A 65 -1.70 -52.13 -14.09
C VAL A 65 -1.18 -53.55 -14.38
N LYS A 66 -0.31 -53.65 -15.38
CA LYS A 66 0.26 -54.93 -15.80
C LYS A 66 1.01 -55.61 -14.65
N ASP A 67 0.77 -56.91 -14.49
CA ASP A 67 1.33 -57.78 -13.47
C ASP A 67 0.95 -57.44 -12.03
N SER A 68 -0.05 -56.56 -11.83
CA SER A 68 -0.60 -56.23 -10.51
C SER A 68 -1.40 -57.41 -9.93
N ASP A 69 -1.57 -57.40 -8.61
CA ASP A 69 -2.33 -58.44 -7.92
C ASP A 69 -3.83 -58.38 -8.27
N GLU A 70 -4.35 -57.17 -8.52
CA GLU A 70 -5.71 -56.96 -9.02
C GLU A 70 -5.89 -57.54 -10.42
N GLN A 71 -4.93 -57.32 -11.33
CA GLN A 71 -4.99 -57.89 -12.68
C GLN A 71 -4.99 -59.43 -12.63
N LYS A 72 -4.11 -60.03 -11.81
CA LYS A 72 -4.06 -61.49 -11.61
C LYS A 72 -5.36 -62.01 -11.00
N ARG A 73 -5.94 -61.30 -10.04
CA ARG A 73 -7.24 -61.65 -9.44
C ARG A 73 -8.37 -61.62 -10.47
N VAL A 74 -8.44 -60.58 -11.30
CA VAL A 74 -9.43 -60.46 -12.37
C VAL A 74 -9.29 -61.62 -13.36
N GLN A 75 -8.06 -61.95 -13.77
CA GLN A 75 -7.80 -63.11 -14.63
C GLN A 75 -8.23 -64.42 -13.97
N ALA A 76 -7.97 -64.62 -12.68
CA ALA A 76 -8.39 -65.82 -11.95
C ALA A 76 -9.92 -65.96 -11.91
N ILE A 77 -10.65 -64.88 -11.62
CA ILE A 77 -12.12 -64.84 -11.64
C ILE A 77 -12.64 -65.12 -13.06
N HIS A 78 -12.01 -64.54 -14.08
CA HIS A 78 -12.36 -64.76 -15.47
C HIS A 78 -12.23 -66.24 -15.87
N LEU A 79 -11.11 -66.89 -15.52
CA LEU A 79 -10.91 -68.33 -15.74
C LEU A 79 -11.95 -69.18 -14.98
N HIS A 80 -12.28 -68.80 -13.75
CA HIS A 80 -13.29 -69.49 -12.95
C HIS A 80 -14.67 -69.45 -13.64
N LEU A 81 -15.07 -68.29 -14.15
CA LEU A 81 -16.34 -68.09 -14.86
C LEU A 81 -16.40 -68.84 -16.20
N ILE A 82 -15.28 -68.95 -16.93
CA ILE A 82 -15.18 -69.80 -18.13
C ILE A 82 -15.46 -71.27 -17.76
N GLY A 83 -14.85 -71.76 -16.67
CA GLY A 83 -15.09 -73.11 -16.16
C GLY A 83 -16.55 -73.33 -15.73
N LEU A 84 -17.16 -72.33 -15.10
CA LEU A 84 -18.56 -72.33 -14.70
C LEU A 84 -19.52 -72.42 -15.89
N LEU A 85 -19.27 -71.60 -16.94
CA LEU A 85 -20.06 -71.62 -18.17
C LEU A 85 -20.04 -73.00 -18.84
N ALA A 86 -18.88 -73.66 -18.84
CA ALA A 86 -18.75 -75.03 -19.36
C ALA A 86 -19.60 -76.04 -18.55
N GLN A 87 -19.71 -75.87 -17.24
CA GLN A 87 -20.58 -76.70 -16.39
C GLN A 87 -22.07 -76.48 -16.70
N TYR A 88 -22.50 -75.23 -16.87
CA TYR A 88 -23.87 -74.91 -17.30
C TYR A 88 -24.21 -75.56 -18.66
N ARG A 89 -23.32 -75.40 -19.65
CA ARG A 89 -23.49 -76.01 -20.98
C ARG A 89 -23.54 -77.53 -20.93
N ARG A 90 -22.72 -78.17 -20.08
CA ARG A 90 -22.75 -79.62 -19.90
C ARG A 90 -24.06 -80.09 -19.26
N ALA A 91 -24.59 -79.34 -18.29
CA ALA A 91 -25.87 -79.66 -17.66
C ALA A 91 -27.03 -79.58 -18.67
N MET A 92 -27.01 -78.61 -19.59
CA MET A 92 -28.02 -78.46 -20.65
C MET A 92 -28.13 -79.63 -21.61
N ILE A 93 -27.08 -80.44 -21.78
CA ILE A 93 -27.14 -81.66 -22.62
C ILE A 93 -28.20 -82.63 -22.09
N ASN A 94 -28.45 -82.63 -20.78
CA ASN A 94 -29.42 -83.51 -20.12
C ASN A 94 -30.83 -82.90 -20.01
N TYR A 95 -31.05 -81.72 -20.60
CA TYR A 95 -32.34 -81.05 -20.62
C TYR A 95 -33.23 -81.64 -21.73
N ASP A 96 -34.45 -82.05 -21.38
CA ASP A 96 -35.44 -82.58 -22.32
C ASP A 96 -36.77 -81.86 -22.12
N SER A 97 -37.25 -81.22 -23.19
CA SER A 97 -38.51 -80.46 -23.19
C SER A 97 -39.74 -81.31 -22.93
N ASN A 98 -39.64 -82.61 -23.23
CA ASN A 98 -40.75 -83.56 -23.14
C ASN A 98 -40.77 -84.32 -21.81
N ASP A 99 -39.70 -84.20 -21.00
CA ASP A 99 -39.59 -84.80 -19.67
C ASP A 99 -39.54 -83.70 -18.60
N PRO A 100 -40.66 -83.42 -17.89
CA PRO A 100 -40.68 -82.46 -16.79
C PRO A 100 -39.69 -82.77 -15.66
N ALA A 101 -39.27 -84.02 -15.48
CA ALA A 101 -38.27 -84.38 -14.49
C ALA A 101 -36.85 -83.94 -14.89
N SER A 102 -36.61 -83.64 -16.18
CA SER A 102 -35.32 -83.17 -16.68
C SER A 102 -34.92 -81.82 -16.07
N ILE A 103 -35.89 -80.93 -15.83
CA ILE A 103 -35.69 -79.62 -15.17
C ILE A 103 -34.98 -79.79 -13.82
N PHE A 104 -35.47 -80.71 -12.98
CA PHE A 104 -34.89 -80.96 -11.66
C PHE A 104 -33.53 -81.65 -11.72
N ARG A 105 -33.27 -82.48 -12.73
CA ARG A 105 -31.94 -83.10 -12.92
C ARG A 105 -30.90 -82.06 -13.31
N VAL A 106 -31.25 -81.18 -14.25
CA VAL A 106 -30.38 -80.10 -14.74
C VAL A 106 -30.12 -79.08 -13.63
N ASP A 107 -31.16 -78.62 -12.92
CA ASP A 107 -31.01 -77.70 -11.79
C ASP A 107 -30.10 -78.28 -10.69
N ARG A 108 -30.32 -79.55 -10.31
CA ARG A 108 -29.51 -80.22 -9.28
C ARG A 108 -28.03 -80.32 -9.65
N ALA A 109 -27.73 -80.52 -10.93
CA ALA A 109 -26.35 -80.66 -11.41
C ALA A 109 -25.53 -79.36 -11.27
N VAL A 110 -26.19 -78.20 -11.28
CA VAL A 110 -25.55 -76.87 -11.18
C VAL A 110 -25.99 -76.11 -9.94
N ARG A 111 -26.51 -76.80 -8.93
CA ARG A 111 -27.08 -76.12 -7.78
C ARG A 111 -25.99 -75.45 -6.94
N GLY A 112 -26.01 -74.12 -6.91
CA GLY A 112 -25.14 -73.31 -6.05
C GLY A 112 -23.72 -73.12 -6.57
N ILE A 113 -23.40 -73.61 -7.78
CA ILE A 113 -22.08 -73.40 -8.39
C ILE A 113 -21.81 -71.91 -8.69
N ASP A 114 -22.86 -71.11 -8.82
CA ASP A 114 -22.82 -69.66 -9.06
C ASP A 114 -22.54 -68.82 -7.82
N ARG A 115 -22.66 -69.38 -6.61
CA ARG A 115 -22.54 -68.61 -5.36
C ARG A 115 -21.15 -68.02 -5.18
N GLN A 116 -20.12 -68.86 -5.28
CA GLN A 116 -18.74 -68.41 -5.11
C GLN A 116 -18.35 -67.39 -6.20
N PRO A 117 -18.57 -67.62 -7.51
CA PRO A 117 -18.33 -66.60 -8.52
C PRO A 117 -19.13 -65.30 -8.33
N THR A 118 -20.36 -65.38 -7.80
CA THR A 118 -21.15 -64.18 -7.45
C THR A 118 -20.47 -63.40 -6.34
N GLU A 119 -20.03 -64.08 -5.27
CA GLU A 119 -19.32 -63.46 -4.16
C GLU A 119 -17.97 -62.85 -4.60
N GLU A 120 -17.24 -63.53 -5.48
CA GLU A 120 -15.97 -63.04 -6.05
C GLU A 120 -16.17 -61.73 -6.84
N LEU A 121 -17.20 -61.65 -7.70
CA LEU A 121 -17.55 -60.44 -8.45
C LEU A 121 -18.11 -59.33 -7.55
N ASP A 122 -18.90 -59.69 -6.53
CA ASP A 122 -19.45 -58.73 -5.57
C ASP A 122 -18.32 -58.08 -4.75
N GLN A 123 -17.35 -58.87 -4.28
CA GLN A 123 -16.16 -58.36 -3.61
C GLN A 123 -15.29 -57.52 -4.56
N LEU A 124 -15.09 -57.96 -5.80
CA LEU A 124 -14.31 -57.22 -6.79
C LEU A 124 -14.88 -55.81 -7.02
N ALA A 125 -16.18 -55.71 -7.26
CA ALA A 125 -16.84 -54.42 -7.45
C ALA A 125 -16.81 -53.55 -6.17
N ALA A 126 -16.90 -54.15 -4.99
CA ALA A 126 -16.81 -53.44 -3.71
C ALA A 126 -15.41 -52.88 -3.45
N ASP A 127 -14.36 -53.64 -3.78
CA ASP A 127 -12.96 -53.21 -3.63
C ASP A 127 -12.67 -52.02 -4.54
N PHE A 128 -13.02 -52.10 -5.84
CA PHE A 128 -12.87 -50.96 -6.75
C PHE A 128 -13.70 -49.74 -6.33
N GLN A 129 -14.88 -49.96 -5.74
CA GLN A 129 -15.70 -48.87 -5.22
C GLN A 129 -15.00 -48.19 -4.04
N LYS A 130 -14.37 -48.97 -3.16
CA LYS A 130 -13.62 -48.45 -2.02
C LYS A 130 -12.38 -47.70 -2.48
N ASP A 131 -11.61 -48.25 -3.42
CA ASP A 131 -10.40 -47.61 -3.95
C ASP A 131 -10.70 -46.27 -4.63
N MET A 132 -11.84 -46.19 -5.33
CA MET A 132 -12.38 -44.95 -5.87
C MET A 132 -12.66 -43.91 -4.78
N GLN A 133 -13.34 -44.32 -3.69
CA GLN A 133 -13.67 -43.44 -2.57
C GLN A 133 -12.41 -42.98 -1.84
N ASP A 134 -11.47 -43.88 -1.57
CA ASP A 134 -10.19 -43.56 -0.93
C ASP A 134 -9.37 -42.60 -1.80
N THR A 135 -9.40 -42.75 -3.12
CA THR A 135 -8.78 -41.81 -4.07
C THR A 135 -9.43 -40.43 -4.00
N LEU A 136 -10.77 -40.36 -3.97
CA LEU A 136 -11.51 -39.10 -3.84
C LEU A 136 -11.20 -38.39 -2.52
N ASP A 137 -11.14 -39.12 -1.42
CA ASP A 137 -10.91 -38.53 -0.11
C ASP A 137 -9.45 -38.07 0.05
N LYS A 138 -8.48 -38.79 -0.52
CA LYS A 138 -7.10 -38.31 -0.63
C LYS A 138 -7.01 -37.00 -1.44
N LEU A 139 -7.68 -36.93 -2.60
CA LEU A 139 -7.70 -35.70 -3.41
C LEU A 139 -8.33 -34.52 -2.67
N LYS A 140 -9.43 -34.74 -1.93
CA LYS A 140 -10.04 -33.70 -1.09
C LYS A 140 -9.08 -33.23 0.00
N LEU A 141 -8.40 -34.15 0.67
CA LEU A 141 -7.45 -33.82 1.73
C LEU A 141 -6.28 -32.98 1.18
N ASP A 142 -5.69 -33.40 0.07
CA ASP A 142 -4.60 -32.67 -0.59
C ASP A 142 -5.05 -31.28 -1.05
N MET A 143 -6.27 -31.18 -1.57
CA MET A 143 -6.89 -29.90 -1.94
C MET A 143 -7.04 -28.98 -0.72
N TYR A 144 -7.63 -29.47 0.38
CA TYR A 144 -7.80 -28.67 1.60
C TYR A 144 -6.46 -28.26 2.22
N LEU A 145 -5.46 -29.15 2.23
CA LEU A 145 -4.13 -28.84 2.74
C LEU A 145 -3.47 -27.74 1.90
N SER A 146 -3.55 -27.86 0.57
CA SER A 146 -3.01 -26.86 -0.36
C SER A 146 -3.69 -25.50 -0.19
N PHE A 147 -5.02 -25.47 -0.08
CA PHE A 147 -5.76 -24.23 0.21
C PHE A 147 -5.39 -23.64 1.57
N GLY A 148 -5.22 -24.47 2.60
CA GLY A 148 -4.79 -24.04 3.94
C GLY A 148 -3.41 -23.37 3.91
N ILE A 149 -2.45 -23.96 3.21
CA ILE A 149 -1.09 -23.40 3.05
C ILE A 149 -1.15 -22.07 2.29
N ILE A 150 -1.87 -22.01 1.17
CA ILE A 150 -2.01 -20.77 0.39
C ILE A 150 -2.65 -19.67 1.24
N ALA A 151 -3.76 -19.97 1.92
CA ALA A 151 -4.43 -19.01 2.79
C ALA A 151 -3.52 -18.52 3.92
N PHE A 152 -2.78 -19.43 4.57
CA PHE A 152 -1.82 -19.09 5.62
C PHE A 152 -0.70 -18.18 5.10
N LEU A 153 -0.10 -18.52 3.95
CA LEU A 153 0.96 -17.72 3.33
C LEU A 153 0.44 -16.36 2.83
N SER A 154 -0.77 -16.30 2.28
CA SER A 154 -1.39 -15.04 1.87
C SER A 154 -1.63 -14.11 3.05
N VAL A 155 -2.26 -14.61 4.12
CA VAL A 155 -2.52 -13.80 5.33
C VAL A 155 -1.21 -13.40 6.00
N GLY A 156 -0.28 -14.35 6.16
CA GLY A 156 1.05 -14.09 6.71
C GLY A 156 1.84 -13.07 5.90
N GLY A 157 1.83 -13.19 4.57
CA GLY A 157 2.49 -12.26 3.66
C GLY A 157 1.89 -10.85 3.72
N ILE A 158 0.56 -10.74 3.76
CA ILE A 158 -0.12 -9.44 3.94
C ILE A 158 0.31 -8.80 5.26
N LEU A 159 0.28 -9.52 6.36
CA LEU A 159 0.66 -8.96 7.67
C LEU A 159 2.15 -8.58 7.72
N LEU A 160 3.04 -9.47 7.27
CA LEU A 160 4.49 -9.25 7.29
C LEU A 160 4.94 -8.07 6.42
N LEU A 161 4.27 -7.83 5.29
CA LEU A 161 4.60 -6.70 4.42
C LEU A 161 3.96 -5.39 4.91
N ASN A 162 2.70 -5.40 5.33
CA ASN A 162 1.98 -4.17 5.64
C ASN A 162 2.36 -3.58 7.01
N ILE A 163 2.55 -4.41 8.04
CA ILE A 163 2.86 -3.93 9.40
C ILE A 163 4.14 -3.05 9.44
N PRO A 164 5.30 -3.46 8.89
CA PRO A 164 6.50 -2.63 8.94
C PRO A 164 6.36 -1.36 8.08
N ILE A 165 5.65 -1.42 6.95
CA ILE A 165 5.40 -0.24 6.11
C ILE A 165 4.60 0.80 6.89
N ILE A 166 3.46 0.40 7.47
CA ILE A 166 2.61 1.29 8.28
C ILE A 166 3.41 1.86 9.45
N ARG A 167 4.15 1.01 10.19
CA ARG A 167 4.99 1.46 11.31
C ARG A 167 6.05 2.47 10.90
N ASN A 168 6.71 2.27 9.76
CA ASN A 168 7.74 3.18 9.27
C ASN A 168 7.14 4.52 8.81
N ILE A 169 5.97 4.51 8.16
CA ILE A 169 5.26 5.72 7.75
C ILE A 169 4.79 6.50 8.99
N THR A 170 4.10 5.84 9.93
CA THR A 170 3.60 6.49 11.15
C THR A 170 4.74 7.09 11.98
N ARG A 171 5.84 6.35 12.17
CA ARG A 171 7.02 6.88 12.90
C ARG A 171 7.68 8.04 12.16
N GLY A 172 7.80 7.96 10.84
CA GLY A 172 8.33 9.06 10.03
C GLY A 172 7.50 10.33 10.18
N LEU A 173 6.17 10.23 10.07
CA LEU A 173 5.25 11.34 10.27
C LEU A 173 5.35 11.93 11.68
N GLN A 174 5.39 11.07 12.72
CA GLN A 174 5.51 11.53 14.10
C GLN A 174 6.81 12.29 14.36
N ASN A 175 7.94 11.82 13.82
CA ASN A 175 9.23 12.49 13.97
C ASN A 175 9.25 13.86 13.29
N THR A 176 8.72 13.95 12.08
CA THR A 176 8.65 15.21 11.33
C THR A 176 7.72 16.21 12.00
N LEU A 177 6.56 15.77 12.50
CA LEU A 177 5.66 16.62 13.29
C LEU A 177 6.34 17.14 14.55
N ALA A 178 7.04 16.27 15.29
CA ALA A 178 7.76 16.66 16.49
C ALA A 178 8.85 17.71 16.20
N HIS A 179 9.60 17.54 15.12
CA HIS A 179 10.62 18.51 14.70
C HIS A 179 9.99 19.84 14.31
N GLN A 180 8.89 19.83 13.54
CA GLN A 180 8.16 21.05 13.20
C GLN A 180 7.65 21.79 14.45
N THR A 181 7.09 21.09 15.44
CA THR A 181 6.65 21.70 16.71
C THR A 181 7.81 22.37 17.43
N GLN A 182 8.98 21.73 17.50
CA GLN A 182 10.17 22.28 18.14
C GLN A 182 10.71 23.51 17.41
N LEU A 183 10.70 23.53 16.08
CA LEU A 183 11.00 24.73 15.29
C LEU A 183 10.06 25.88 15.66
N MET A 184 8.76 25.60 15.80
CA MET A 184 7.76 26.60 16.21
C MET A 184 7.98 27.11 17.64
N GLU A 185 8.56 26.29 18.52
CA GLU A 185 8.95 26.66 19.89
C GLU A 185 10.30 27.38 19.96
N GLY A 186 11.02 27.51 18.84
CA GLY A 186 12.29 28.22 18.74
C GLY A 186 13.54 27.35 18.93
N ASP A 187 13.39 26.02 19.01
CA ASP A 187 14.53 25.09 18.90
C ASP A 187 14.92 24.94 17.42
N LEU A 188 16.00 25.63 17.04
CA LEU A 188 16.52 25.66 15.66
C LEU A 188 17.66 24.64 15.45
N GLN A 189 17.88 23.69 16.36
CA GLN A 189 18.95 22.70 16.19
C GLN A 189 18.64 21.73 15.05
N PRO A 190 19.61 21.48 14.15
CA PRO A 190 19.38 20.57 13.02
C PRO A 190 19.25 19.12 13.48
N ARG A 191 18.39 18.36 12.79
CA ARG A 191 18.16 16.93 13.07
C ARG A 191 18.34 16.06 11.84
N SER A 192 18.79 14.83 12.08
CA SER A 192 19.06 13.83 11.04
C SER A 192 18.67 12.45 11.57
N SER A 193 17.41 12.05 11.39
CA SER A 193 16.95 10.72 11.82
C SER A 193 16.03 9.99 10.85
N ALA A 194 15.69 10.58 9.70
CA ALA A 194 14.77 9.97 8.75
C ALA A 194 15.41 8.84 7.92
N ARG A 195 14.91 7.61 8.14
CA ARG A 195 15.35 6.40 7.44
C ARG A 195 14.84 6.33 5.98
N VAL A 196 13.60 6.76 5.76
CA VAL A 196 12.92 6.76 4.45
C VAL A 196 13.29 8.02 3.66
N LYS A 197 13.41 7.91 2.34
CA LYS A 197 13.88 8.99 1.45
C LYS A 197 12.98 10.23 1.55
N GLU A 198 11.67 10.06 1.48
CA GLU A 198 10.68 11.13 1.49
C GLU A 198 10.76 11.94 2.79
N PHE A 199 10.84 11.28 3.95
CA PHE A 199 11.00 11.97 5.23
C PHE A 199 12.37 12.66 5.36
N ARG A 200 13.42 12.12 4.74
CA ARG A 200 14.73 12.79 4.72
C ARG A 200 14.70 14.11 3.99
N ILE A 201 13.94 14.20 2.89
CA ILE A 201 13.74 15.46 2.17
C ILE A 201 13.03 16.48 3.07
N ILE A 202 12.00 16.06 3.81
CA ILE A 202 11.29 16.95 4.72
C ILE A 202 12.20 17.43 5.85
N GLU A 203 12.96 16.53 6.48
CA GLU A 203 13.95 16.90 7.51
C GLU A 203 14.99 17.90 6.99
N THR A 204 15.51 17.70 5.77
CA THR A 204 16.43 18.67 5.14
C THR A 204 15.79 20.04 4.97
N ASN A 205 14.53 20.10 4.54
CA ASN A 205 13.83 21.37 4.37
C ASN A 205 13.55 22.06 5.72
N LEU A 206 13.19 21.29 6.76
CA LEU A 206 13.00 21.83 8.12
C LEU A 206 14.31 22.36 8.69
N ASN A 207 15.43 21.65 8.48
CA ASN A 207 16.75 22.14 8.87
C ASN A 207 17.10 23.44 8.16
N GLN A 208 16.84 23.54 6.85
CA GLN A 208 17.09 24.77 6.10
C GLN A 208 16.23 25.94 6.61
N LEU A 209 14.96 25.67 6.95
CA LEU A 209 14.09 26.67 7.56
C LEU A 209 14.64 27.14 8.91
N GLY A 210 15.13 26.22 9.73
CA GLY A 210 15.78 26.51 11.02
C GLY A 210 17.00 27.42 10.86
N THR A 211 17.88 27.10 9.92
CA THR A 211 19.04 27.94 9.57
C THR A 211 18.62 29.34 9.14
N ASN A 212 17.63 29.47 8.25
CA ASN A 212 17.15 30.77 7.78
C ASN A 212 16.57 31.62 8.94
N LEU A 213 15.82 30.99 9.85
CA LEU A 213 15.29 31.67 11.04
C LEU A 213 16.42 32.13 11.97
N GLN A 214 17.46 31.32 12.14
CA GLN A 214 18.61 31.66 12.96
C GLN A 214 19.38 32.88 12.39
N GLU A 215 19.54 32.92 11.07
CA GLU A 215 20.13 34.08 10.36
C GLU A 215 19.28 35.34 10.50
N LEU A 216 17.95 35.23 10.39
CA LEU A 216 17.03 36.34 10.59
C LEU A 216 17.09 36.89 12.02
N VAL A 217 17.08 36.02 13.04
CA VAL A 217 17.21 36.43 14.45
C VAL A 217 18.55 37.11 14.70
N THR A 218 19.63 36.59 14.12
CA THR A 218 20.96 37.19 14.23
C THR A 218 21.02 38.58 13.60
N SER A 219 20.47 38.73 12.38
CA SER A 219 20.38 40.01 11.67
C SER A 219 19.54 41.03 12.45
N LEU A 220 18.44 40.59 13.07
CA LEU A 220 17.57 41.45 13.88
C LEU A 220 18.28 41.94 15.15
N LYS A 221 19.04 41.06 15.83
CA LYS A 221 19.89 41.46 16.96
C LYS A 221 20.96 42.48 16.55
N GLN A 222 21.58 42.28 15.39
CA GLN A 222 22.57 43.22 14.86
C GLN A 222 21.96 44.59 14.51
N ALA A 223 20.79 44.60 13.87
CA ALA A 223 20.06 45.84 13.57
C ALA A 223 19.65 46.57 14.86
N GLN A 224 19.22 45.85 15.90
CA GLN A 224 18.92 46.44 17.20
C GLN A 224 20.17 47.06 17.85
N ALA A 225 21.32 46.39 17.78
CA ALA A 225 22.58 46.94 18.30
C ALA A 225 22.95 48.24 17.57
N GLN A 226 22.84 48.28 16.24
CA GLN A 226 23.07 49.48 15.45
C GLN A 226 22.10 50.62 15.81
N ILE A 227 20.82 50.33 16.01
CA ILE A 227 19.83 51.33 16.45
C ILE A 227 20.18 51.88 17.83
N ASN A 228 20.58 51.02 18.77
CA ASN A 228 21.00 51.46 20.11
C ASN A 228 22.25 52.34 20.05
N ASP A 229 23.22 52.02 19.20
CA ASP A 229 24.42 52.83 19.01
C ASP A 229 24.09 54.18 18.35
N ALA A 230 23.23 54.19 17.32
CA ALA A 230 22.76 55.43 16.70
C ALA A 230 21.96 56.31 17.68
N ALA A 231 21.15 55.71 18.55
CA ALA A 231 20.42 56.43 19.59
C ALA A 231 21.36 57.07 20.63
N ARG A 232 22.45 56.39 20.99
CA ARG A 232 23.51 56.96 21.85
C ARG A 232 24.19 58.14 21.18
N GLN A 233 24.62 57.98 19.93
CA GLN A 233 25.25 59.06 19.16
C GLN A 233 24.32 60.28 19.01
N LEU A 234 23.03 60.05 18.77
CA LEU A 234 22.04 61.12 18.67
C LEU A 234 21.87 61.86 20.00
N ARG A 235 21.85 61.14 21.12
CA ARG A 235 21.77 61.76 22.45
C ARG A 235 22.99 62.64 22.73
N ASP A 236 24.18 62.16 22.38
CA ASP A 236 25.42 62.91 22.56
C ASP A 236 25.45 64.14 21.65
N GLY A 237 25.04 63.99 20.37
CA GLY A 237 24.91 65.12 19.44
C GLY A 237 23.86 66.15 19.86
N VAL A 238 22.77 65.74 20.52
CA VAL A 238 21.81 66.67 21.13
C VAL A 238 22.47 67.49 22.24
N SER A 239 23.35 66.87 23.06
CA SER A 239 24.11 67.59 24.09
C SER A 239 25.04 68.64 23.48
N ASP A 240 25.79 68.29 22.44
CA ASP A 240 26.68 69.22 21.74
C ASP A 240 25.92 70.40 21.13
N VAL A 241 24.72 70.15 20.57
CA VAL A 241 23.84 71.20 20.06
C VAL A 241 23.36 72.12 21.17
N PHE A 242 23.05 71.59 22.36
CA PHE A 242 22.69 72.42 23.52
C PHE A 242 23.86 73.31 23.97
N GLU A 243 25.08 72.77 24.07
CA GLU A 243 26.28 73.56 24.41
C GLU A 243 26.55 74.66 23.37
N LEU A 244 26.46 74.31 22.08
CA LEU A 244 26.61 75.28 20.99
C LEU A 244 25.54 76.39 21.08
N ASN A 245 24.28 76.04 21.35
CA ASN A 245 23.19 77.01 21.47
C ASN A 245 23.39 77.94 22.67
N GLN A 246 23.90 77.42 23.80
CA GLN A 246 24.26 78.23 24.95
C GLN A 246 25.40 79.21 24.63
N SER A 247 26.46 78.74 23.96
CA SER A 247 27.55 79.61 23.51
C SER A 247 27.08 80.65 22.49
N GLN A 248 26.22 80.27 21.55
CA GLN A 248 25.65 81.17 20.55
C GLN A 248 24.78 82.26 21.19
N SER A 249 23.98 81.89 22.20
CA SER A 249 23.18 82.85 22.97
C SER A 249 24.07 83.88 23.67
N ALA A 250 25.19 83.44 24.27
CA ALA A 250 26.17 84.34 24.87
C ALA A 250 26.83 85.29 23.85
N VAL A 251 27.21 84.78 22.68
CA VAL A 251 27.74 85.62 21.58
C VAL A 251 26.68 86.60 21.07
N MET A 252 25.40 86.20 21.02
CA MET A 252 24.31 87.11 20.67
C MET A 252 24.11 88.21 21.72
N GLU A 253 24.21 87.90 23.01
CA GLU A 253 24.21 88.90 24.08
C GLU A 253 25.37 89.89 23.93
N GLU A 254 26.59 89.39 23.71
CA GLU A 254 27.76 90.23 23.48
C GLU A 254 27.62 91.09 22.22
N THR A 255 27.10 90.51 21.13
CA THR A 255 26.84 91.23 19.88
C THR A 255 25.77 92.31 20.07
N SER A 256 24.71 92.00 20.83
CA SER A 256 23.67 92.99 21.16
C SER A 256 24.24 94.13 22.00
N ALA A 257 25.06 93.83 23.01
CA ALA A 257 25.75 94.84 23.80
C ALA A 257 26.71 95.69 22.95
N ALA A 258 27.45 95.05 22.03
CA ALA A 258 28.32 95.76 21.09
C ALA A 258 27.53 96.66 20.13
N ILE A 259 26.35 96.21 19.65
CA ILE A 259 25.44 97.04 18.84
C ILE A 259 24.88 98.21 19.65
N GLU A 260 24.52 98.00 20.93
CA GLU A 260 24.10 99.08 21.82
C GLU A 260 25.22 100.11 22.00
N GLN A 261 26.45 99.66 22.26
CA GLN A 261 27.62 100.51 22.42
C GLN A 261 27.97 101.24 21.11
N LEU A 262 27.90 100.57 19.96
CA LEU A 262 28.08 101.19 18.64
C LEU A 262 26.99 102.21 18.33
N SER A 263 25.74 101.91 18.68
CA SER A 263 24.62 102.85 18.51
C SER A 263 24.81 104.08 19.40
N ALA A 264 25.24 103.89 20.65
CA ALA A 264 25.58 104.98 21.57
C ALA A 264 26.76 105.82 21.05
N SER A 265 27.82 105.17 20.55
CA SER A 265 28.96 105.83 19.91
C SER A 265 28.53 106.60 18.66
N THR A 266 27.69 106.02 17.81
CA THR A 266 27.14 106.66 16.61
C THR A 266 26.30 107.88 16.97
N ARG A 267 25.45 107.79 18.01
CA ARG A 267 24.72 108.93 18.56
C ARG A 267 25.67 110.02 19.04
N SER A 268 26.70 109.65 19.81
CA SER A 268 27.72 110.59 20.29
C SER A 268 28.49 111.27 19.14
N ILE A 269 28.85 110.54 18.08
CA ILE A 269 29.48 111.11 16.88
C ILE A 269 28.52 112.04 16.14
N ALA A 270 27.25 111.66 16.01
CA ALA A 270 26.24 112.51 15.38
C ALA A 270 26.03 113.81 16.17
N GLU A 271 25.98 113.75 17.51
CA GLU A 271 25.94 114.92 18.40
C GLU A 271 27.20 115.77 18.26
N ALA A 272 28.40 115.17 18.25
CA ALA A 272 29.66 115.88 18.05
C ALA A 272 29.70 116.59 16.69
N ALA A 273 29.27 115.92 15.62
CA ALA A 273 29.19 116.50 14.28
C ALA A 273 28.13 117.61 14.18
N ALA A 274 27.02 117.50 14.90
CA ALA A 274 26.01 118.55 15.00
C ALA A 274 26.55 119.78 15.76
N ASN A 275 27.19 119.56 16.91
CA ASN A 275 27.86 120.61 17.68
C ASN A 275 28.96 121.29 16.86
N GLN A 276 29.77 120.53 16.12
CA GLN A 276 30.80 121.08 15.26
C GLN A 276 30.22 121.87 14.09
N ARG A 277 29.15 121.37 13.44
CA ARG A 277 28.40 122.15 12.44
C ARG A 277 27.88 123.46 13.00
N GLN A 278 27.33 123.44 14.22
CA GLN A 278 26.86 124.64 14.90
C GLN A 278 28.02 125.61 15.20
N SER A 279 29.16 125.12 15.67
CA SER A 279 30.36 125.94 15.90
C SER A 279 30.91 126.53 14.61
N VAL A 280 30.97 125.74 13.53
CA VAL A 280 31.37 126.23 12.20
C VAL A 280 30.39 127.29 11.69
N GLN A 281 29.07 127.10 11.85
CA GLN A 281 28.09 128.13 11.50
C GLN A 281 28.29 129.41 12.32
N LYS A 282 28.52 129.30 13.64
CA LYS A 282 28.86 130.46 14.48
C LYS A 282 30.15 131.13 14.01
N SER A 283 31.18 130.36 13.66
CA SER A 283 32.44 130.88 13.12
C SER A 283 32.24 131.58 11.78
N ILE A 284 31.45 131.00 10.86
CA ILE A 284 31.08 131.64 9.60
C ILE A 284 30.31 132.93 9.87
N GLN A 285 29.34 132.94 10.78
CA GLN A 285 28.64 134.17 11.17
C GLN A 285 29.59 135.22 11.73
N SER A 286 30.55 134.84 12.58
CA SER A 286 31.55 135.80 13.09
C SER A 286 32.51 136.29 12.01
N VAL A 287 32.92 135.43 11.06
CA VAL A 287 33.76 135.83 9.92
C VAL A 287 32.99 136.75 8.98
N GLN A 288 31.74 136.44 8.68
CA GLN A 288 30.88 137.29 7.84
C GLN A 288 30.58 138.63 8.52
N LYS A 289 30.52 138.65 9.85
CA LYS A 289 30.42 139.88 10.63
C LYS A 289 31.73 140.68 10.61
N ILE A 290 32.89 140.02 10.67
CA ILE A 290 34.21 140.65 10.49
C ILE A 290 34.38 141.20 9.07
N ASP A 291 33.90 140.49 8.05
CA ASP A 291 33.98 140.92 6.64
C ASP A 291 33.07 142.14 6.38
N LEU A 292 31.87 142.17 6.99
CA LEU A 292 31.00 143.36 7.01
C LEU A 292 31.65 144.52 7.79
N ASP A 293 32.21 144.26 8.97
CA ASP A 293 32.88 145.29 9.78
C ASP A 293 34.16 145.83 9.08
N GLN A 294 34.88 145.01 8.30
CA GLN A 294 36.03 145.47 7.49
C GLN A 294 35.59 146.29 6.27
N HIS A 295 34.49 145.93 5.60
CA HIS A 295 33.95 146.71 4.49
C HIS A 295 33.42 148.09 4.94
N ASP A 296 32.81 148.16 6.13
CA ASP A 296 32.38 149.43 6.73
C ASP A 296 33.57 150.29 7.23
N LEU A 297 34.75 149.69 7.47
CA LEU A 297 35.97 150.42 7.83
C LEU A 297 36.72 151.01 6.61
N GLU A 298 36.68 150.36 5.45
CA GLU A 298 37.29 150.91 4.22
C GLU A 298 36.49 152.08 3.61
N THR A 299 35.19 152.19 3.89
CA THR A 299 34.36 153.30 3.38
C THR A 299 34.39 154.57 4.24
N LEU A 300 35.14 154.58 5.34
CA LEU A 300 35.29 155.75 6.23
C LEU A 300 36.68 156.41 6.17
N GLN A 301 37.53 156.06 5.20
CA GLN A 301 38.86 156.69 5.03
C GLN A 301 39.15 157.29 3.64
N GLU A 302 38.14 157.51 2.78
CA GLU A 302 38.20 158.48 1.66
C GLU A 302 36.95 159.35 1.61
#